data_AF-A0A1Y4A197-F1
#
_entry.id   AF-A0A1Y4A197-F1
#
_cell.length_a   1.000
_cell.length_b   1.000
_cell.length_c   1.000
_cell.angle_alpha   90.00
_cell.angle_beta   90.00
_cell.angle_gamma   90.00
#
_symmetry.space_group_name_H-M   'P 1'
#
loop_
_entity.id
_entity.type
_entity.pdbx_description
1 polymer ?
#
loop_
_entity_poly.entity_id
_entity_poly.type
_entity_poly.pdbx_seq_one_letter_code
_entity_poly.pdbx_strand_id
1 'polypeptide(L)'
;MSKAFIVLWMIFFHIVDDYYLQGWLASAKQKQWWKENAPQPLYKYDYIWALLMHSFSWAFMIMLPIAVAMSFNISWFFLVYFLLNILVHALVDNLKANRKKINLWHDQLIHISQIAVTAIVMLF
;
A
#
# COMPACT_ATOMS: atom_id res chain seq x y z
N MET A 1 19.04 15.04 -5.85
CA MET A 1 17.64 15.33 -5.44
C MET A 1 17.63 15.51 -3.93
N SER A 2 16.94 16.52 -3.39
CA SER A 2 16.92 16.74 -1.93
C SER A 2 16.11 15.66 -1.21
N LYS A 3 16.53 15.24 -0.01
CA LYS A 3 15.79 14.23 0.78
C LYS A 3 14.35 14.65 1.06
N ALA A 4 14.14 15.94 1.33
CA ALA A 4 12.80 16.51 1.52
C ALA A 4 11.91 16.36 0.27
N PHE A 5 12.45 16.59 -0.93
CA PHE A 5 11.70 16.39 -2.16
C PHE A 5 11.34 14.92 -2.40
N ILE A 6 12.25 13.99 -2.07
CA ILE A 6 11.94 12.55 -2.15
C ILE A 6 10.75 12.21 -1.27
N VAL A 7 10.71 12.69 -0.02
CA VAL A 7 9.57 12.45 0.88
C VAL A 7 8.27 13.04 0.33
N LEU A 8 8.30 14.27 -0.21
CA LEU A 8 7.12 14.86 -0.87
C LEU A 8 6.65 14.01 -2.06
N TRP A 9 7.59 13.46 -2.82
CA TRP A 9 7.28 12.56 -3.93
C TRP A 9 6.66 11.25 -3.44
N MET A 10 7.18 10.64 -2.36
CA MET A 10 6.57 9.45 -1.75
C MET A 10 5.12 9.72 -1.31
N ILE A 11 4.86 10.86 -0.67
CA ILE A 11 3.50 11.27 -0.26
C ILE A 11 2.60 11.47 -1.49
N PHE A 12 3.08 12.16 -2.52
CA PHE A 12 2.34 12.35 -3.76
C PHE A 12 1.95 11.00 -4.38
N PHE A 13 2.88 10.05 -4.45
CA PHE A 13 2.62 8.72 -4.99
C PHE A 13 1.67 7.87 -4.13
N HIS A 14 1.70 8.02 -2.81
CA HIS A 14 0.66 7.48 -1.95
C HIS A 14 -0.73 8.02 -2.32
N ILE A 15 -0.86 9.34 -2.51
CA ILE A 15 -2.13 9.95 -2.89
C ILE A 15 -2.59 9.42 -4.26
N VAL A 16 -1.68 9.38 -5.24
CA VAL A 16 -1.97 8.87 -6.58
C VAL A 16 -2.48 7.42 -6.54
N ASP A 17 -1.77 6.52 -5.87
CA ASP A 17 -2.15 5.11 -5.85
C ASP A 17 -3.44 4.87 -5.05
N ASP A 18 -3.52 5.45 -3.84
CA ASP A 18 -4.60 5.13 -2.89
C ASP A 18 -5.93 5.84 -3.21
N TYR A 19 -5.90 6.93 -3.98
CA TYR A 19 -7.11 7.69 -4.33
C TYR A 19 -7.47 7.66 -5.82
N TYR A 20 -6.49 7.53 -6.72
CA TYR A 20 -6.75 7.66 -8.16
C TYR A 20 -6.60 6.33 -8.91
N LEU A 21 -5.63 5.48 -8.56
CA LEU A 21 -5.33 4.26 -9.32
C LEU A 21 -6.08 3.01 -8.86
N GLN A 22 -6.82 3.06 -7.76
CA GLN A 22 -7.48 1.86 -7.23
C GLN A 22 -8.51 1.24 -8.20
N GLY A 23 -9.28 2.03 -8.96
CA GLY A 23 -10.25 1.54 -9.93
C GLY A 23 -11.12 0.37 -9.40
N TRP A 24 -11.13 -0.76 -10.11
CA TRP A 24 -11.85 -1.98 -9.69
C TRP A 24 -11.32 -2.60 -8.38
N LEU A 25 -10.02 -2.45 -8.07
CA LEU A 25 -9.43 -2.99 -6.84
C LEU A 25 -10.05 -2.36 -5.58
N ALA A 26 -10.53 -1.12 -5.65
CA ALA A 26 -11.24 -0.46 -4.54
C ALA A 26 -12.45 -1.29 -4.06
N SER A 27 -13.15 -1.89 -5.01
CA SER A 27 -14.29 -2.77 -4.76
C SER A 27 -13.84 -4.20 -4.46
N ALA A 28 -12.93 -4.74 -5.28
CA ALA A 28 -12.49 -6.13 -5.16
C ALA A 28 -11.75 -6.43 -3.85
N LYS A 29 -11.13 -5.46 -3.19
CA LYS A 29 -10.50 -5.64 -1.86
C LYS A 29 -11.52 -5.84 -0.72
N GLN A 30 -12.80 -5.58 -0.99
CA GLN A 30 -13.88 -5.72 -0.02
C GLN A 30 -14.53 -7.09 -0.14
N LYS A 31 -14.51 -7.86 0.95
CA LYS A 31 -15.17 -9.17 1.06
C LYS A 31 -16.67 -9.10 0.77
N GLN A 32 -17.31 -7.97 1.07
CA GLN A 32 -18.73 -7.79 0.79
C GLN A 32 -19.04 -7.73 -0.72
N TRP A 33 -18.17 -7.09 -1.51
CA TRP A 33 -18.32 -7.02 -2.95
C TRP A 33 -18.37 -8.41 -3.60
N TRP A 34 -17.50 -9.33 -3.15
CA TRP A 34 -17.50 -10.72 -3.63
C TRP A 34 -18.76 -11.48 -3.24
N LYS A 35 -19.30 -11.26 -2.04
CA LYS A 35 -20.58 -11.89 -1.65
C LYS A 35 -21.74 -11.45 -2.53
N GLU A 36 -21.73 -10.22 -3.00
CA GLU A 36 -22.81 -9.63 -3.80
C GLU A 36 -22.66 -9.95 -5.29
N ASN A 37 -21.44 -9.93 -5.82
CA ASN A 37 -21.18 -10.04 -7.26
C ASN A 37 -20.73 -11.45 -7.70
N ALA A 38 -20.18 -12.25 -6.79
CA ALA A 38 -19.64 -13.58 -7.07
C ALA A 38 -19.84 -14.51 -5.85
N PRO A 39 -21.09 -14.85 -5.49
CA PRO A 39 -21.44 -15.53 -4.24
C PRO A 39 -20.97 -16.98 -4.15
N GLN A 40 -20.40 -17.53 -5.22
CA GLN A 40 -19.95 -18.91 -5.27
C GLN A 40 -18.83 -19.15 -4.22
N PRO A 41 -18.85 -20.27 -3.48
CA PRO A 41 -17.83 -20.58 -2.47
C PRO A 41 -16.39 -20.52 -2.99
N LEU A 42 -16.20 -20.76 -4.30
CA LEU A 42 -14.92 -20.66 -5.00
C LEU A 42 -14.24 -19.29 -4.80
N TYR A 43 -15.00 -18.20 -4.84
CA TYR A 43 -14.46 -16.83 -4.85
C TYR A 43 -14.40 -16.16 -3.47
N LYS A 44 -14.75 -16.90 -2.41
CA LYS A 44 -14.88 -16.38 -1.04
C LYS A 44 -13.61 -15.68 -0.52
N TYR A 45 -12.44 -16.06 -1.02
CA TYR A 45 -11.14 -15.58 -0.56
C TYR A 45 -10.41 -14.68 -1.57
N ASP A 46 -11.00 -14.39 -2.72
CA ASP A 46 -10.37 -13.62 -3.80
C ASP A 46 -10.05 -12.17 -3.40
N TYR A 47 -10.83 -11.61 -2.46
CA TYR A 47 -10.54 -10.31 -1.87
C TYR A 47 -9.15 -10.22 -1.21
N ILE A 48 -8.59 -11.35 -0.76
CA ILE A 48 -7.23 -11.39 -0.19
C ILE A 48 -6.19 -11.08 -1.28
N TRP A 49 -6.37 -11.63 -2.48
CA TRP A 49 -5.49 -11.31 -3.61
C TRP A 49 -5.65 -9.85 -4.04
N ALA A 50 -6.89 -9.34 -4.09
CA ALA A 50 -7.11 -7.92 -4.38
C ALA A 50 -6.43 -6.99 -3.35
N LEU A 51 -6.49 -7.32 -2.05
CA LEU A 51 -5.76 -6.61 -1.00
C LEU A 51 -4.25 -6.64 -1.23
N LEU A 52 -3.68 -7.82 -1.50
CA LEU A 52 -2.24 -7.97 -1.74
C LEU A 52 -1.77 -7.22 -2.99
N MET A 53 -2.54 -7.27 -4.08
CA MET A 53 -2.20 -6.58 -5.34
C MET A 53 -2.23 -5.06 -5.18
N HIS A 54 -3.25 -4.52 -4.49
CA HIS A 54 -3.27 -3.10 -4.16
C HIS A 54 -2.11 -2.71 -3.24
N SER A 55 -1.83 -3.52 -2.21
CA SER A 55 -0.72 -3.27 -1.28
C SER A 55 0.65 -3.31 -1.97
N PHE A 56 0.82 -4.21 -2.94
CA PHE A 56 2.00 -4.25 -3.80
C PHE A 56 2.13 -2.97 -4.63
N SER A 57 1.06 -2.57 -5.33
CA SER A 57 1.05 -1.34 -6.14
C SER A 57 1.42 -0.12 -5.29
N TRP A 58 0.80 0.00 -4.12
CA TRP A 58 1.05 1.10 -3.20
C TRP A 58 2.49 1.11 -2.68
N ALA A 59 3.00 -0.03 -2.21
CA ALA A 59 4.38 -0.13 -1.74
C ALA A 59 5.38 0.19 -2.86
N PHE A 60 5.08 -0.22 -4.09
CA PHE A 60 5.92 0.08 -5.25
C PHE A 60 5.94 1.57 -5.53
N MET A 61 4.77 2.20 -5.54
CA MET A 61 4.62 3.63 -5.74
C MET A 61 5.36 4.43 -4.67
N ILE A 62 5.17 4.15 -3.38
CA ILE A 62 5.85 4.93 -2.33
C ILE A 62 7.37 4.68 -2.27
N MET A 63 7.88 3.53 -2.73
CA MET A 63 9.32 3.23 -2.69
C MET A 63 10.05 3.57 -4.00
N LEU A 64 9.33 3.82 -5.10
CA LEU A 64 9.91 4.21 -6.39
C LEU A 64 10.79 5.47 -6.32
N PRO A 65 10.43 6.56 -5.60
CA PRO A 65 11.29 7.74 -5.47
C PRO A 65 12.64 7.42 -4.83
N ILE A 66 12.67 6.48 -3.88
CA ILE A 66 13.88 6.00 -3.23
C ILE A 66 14.71 5.17 -4.23
N ALA A 67 14.08 4.26 -4.95
CA ALA A 67 14.76 3.46 -5.97
C ALA A 67 15.42 4.34 -7.04
N VAL A 68 14.73 5.40 -7.49
CA VAL A 68 15.27 6.40 -8.43
C VAL A 68 16.46 7.15 -7.81
N ALA A 69 16.35 7.56 -6.54
CA ALA A 69 17.45 8.23 -5.83
C ALA A 69 18.69 7.33 -5.67
N MET A 70 18.49 6.01 -5.61
CA MET A 70 19.56 5.00 -5.57
C MET A 70 20.01 4.53 -6.97
N SER A 71 19.53 5.16 -8.05
CA SER A 71 19.78 4.73 -9.43
C SER A 71 19.48 3.25 -9.68
N PHE A 72 18.44 2.72 -9.03
CA PHE A 72 18.04 1.31 -9.07
C PHE A 72 19.09 0.30 -8.60
N ASN A 73 20.12 0.75 -7.86
CA ASN A 73 21.04 -0.13 -7.16
C ASN A 73 20.38 -0.64 -5.86
N ILE A 74 19.46 -1.58 -6.01
CA ILE A 74 18.58 -2.08 -4.94
C ILE A 74 19.30 -3.14 -4.10
N SER A 75 19.38 -2.91 -2.80
CA SER A 75 19.96 -3.87 -1.85
C SER A 75 18.92 -4.87 -1.35
N TRP A 76 19.37 -5.99 -0.77
CA TRP A 76 18.50 -6.94 -0.07
C TRP A 76 17.67 -6.25 1.03
N PHE A 77 18.26 -5.26 1.71
CA PHE A 77 17.57 -4.50 2.74
C PHE A 77 16.35 -3.73 2.20
N PHE A 78 16.47 -3.14 1.01
CA PHE A 78 15.33 -2.51 0.32
C PHE A 78 14.21 -3.52 0.05
N LEU A 79 14.54 -4.72 -0.43
CA LEU A 79 13.57 -5.77 -0.73
C LEU A 79 12.82 -6.23 0.53
N VAL A 80 13.52 -6.38 1.66
CA VAL A 80 12.89 -6.73 2.94
C VAL A 80 11.89 -5.67 3.38
N TYR A 81 12.26 -4.39 3.30
CA TYR A 81 11.37 -3.29 3.67
C TYR A 81 10.20 -3.11 2.70
N PHE A 82 10.42 -3.40 1.43
CA PHE A 82 9.37 -3.45 0.42
C PHE A 82 8.33 -4.50 0.77
N LEU A 83 8.75 -5.73 1.07
CA LEU A 83 7.83 -6.79 1.52
C LEU A 83 7.12 -6.42 2.83
N LEU A 84 7.82 -5.80 3.79
CA LEU A 84 7.21 -5.32 5.02
C LEU A 84 6.11 -4.29 4.76
N ASN A 85 6.35 -3.32 3.87
CA ASN A 85 5.35 -2.32 3.50
C ASN A 85 4.10 -2.95 2.87
N ILE A 86 4.27 -3.95 1.98
CA ILE A 86 3.15 -4.70 1.40
C ILE A 86 2.31 -5.37 2.50
N LEU A 87 2.97 -6.07 3.42
CA LEU A 87 2.28 -6.81 4.47
C LEU A 87 1.52 -5.89 5.42
N VAL A 88 2.16 -4.80 5.87
CA VAL A 88 1.53 -3.82 6.76
C VAL A 88 0.35 -3.15 6.07
N HIS A 89 0.52 -2.70 4.82
CA HIS A 89 -0.54 -2.07 4.04
C HIS A 89 -1.75 -3.01 3.90
N ALA A 90 -1.53 -4.26 3.49
CA ALA A 90 -2.60 -5.25 3.33
C ALA A 90 -3.36 -5.49 4.64
N LEU A 91 -2.65 -5.51 5.77
CA LEU A 91 -3.26 -5.67 7.08
C LEU A 91 -4.12 -4.47 7.46
N VAL A 92 -3.62 -3.25 7.29
CA VAL A 92 -4.32 -1.99 7.60
C VAL A 92 -5.59 -1.88 6.75
N ASP A 93 -5.46 -2.13 5.46
CA ASP A 93 -6.57 -2.05 4.52
C ASP A 93 -7.64 -3.11 4.82
N ASN A 94 -7.23 -4.31 5.24
CA ASN A 94 -8.14 -5.34 5.73
C ASN A 94 -8.83 -4.94 7.05
N LEU A 95 -8.11 -4.26 7.97
CA LEU A 95 -8.68 -3.75 9.21
C LEU A 95 -9.76 -2.70 8.95
N LYS A 96 -9.54 -1.80 7.97
CA LYS A 96 -10.49 -0.78 7.53
C LYS A 96 -11.67 -1.40 6.77
N ALA A 97 -11.41 -2.03 5.63
CA ALA A 97 -12.42 -2.41 4.65
C ALA A 97 -13.24 -3.65 5.05
N ASN A 98 -12.61 -4.62 5.72
CA ASN A 98 -13.23 -5.93 5.97
C ASN A 98 -13.55 -6.17 7.45
N ARG A 99 -12.65 -5.79 8.36
CA ARG A 99 -12.89 -5.95 9.80
C ARG A 99 -13.60 -4.75 10.43
N LYS A 100 -13.65 -3.61 9.74
CA LYS A 100 -14.29 -2.36 10.20
C LYS A 100 -13.82 -1.94 11.60
N LYS A 101 -12.55 -2.18 11.92
CA LYS A 101 -11.92 -1.85 13.21
C LYS A 101 -11.34 -0.45 13.27
N ILE A 102 -11.01 0.11 12.11
CA ILE A 102 -10.45 1.44 11.94
C ILE A 102 -11.23 2.19 10.85
N ASN A 103 -11.19 3.51 10.91
CA ASN A 103 -11.77 4.37 9.88
C ASN A 103 -10.67 4.94 8.97
N LEU A 104 -11.07 5.76 7.99
CA LEU A 104 -10.14 6.36 7.03
C LEU A 104 -9.06 7.23 7.70
N TRP A 105 -9.37 7.95 8.77
CA TRP A 105 -8.36 8.76 9.47
C TRP A 105 -7.23 7.91 10.04
N HIS A 106 -7.56 6.85 10.78
CA HIS A 106 -6.58 5.94 11.35
C HIS A 106 -5.75 5.24 10.28
N ASP A 107 -6.42 4.83 9.21
CA ASP A 107 -5.81 4.21 8.04
C ASP A 107 -4.76 5.14 7.42
N GLN A 108 -5.12 6.38 7.05
CA GLN A 108 -4.20 7.33 6.43
C GLN A 108 -3.05 7.72 7.38
N LEU A 109 -3.29 7.82 8.69
CA LEU A 109 -2.21 8.03 9.67
C LEU A 109 -1.19 6.90 9.67
N ILE A 110 -1.63 5.64 9.53
CA ILE A 110 -0.72 4.49 9.45
C ILE A 110 0.07 4.52 8.13
N HIS A 111 -0.58 4.82 6.99
CA HIS A 111 0.10 4.95 5.70
C HIS A 111 1.17 6.04 5.70
N ILE A 112 0.87 7.23 6.23
CA ILE A 112 1.85 8.31 6.40
C ILE A 112 2.98 7.90 7.35
N SER A 113 2.68 7.14 8.41
CA SER A 113 3.70 6.59 9.31
C SER A 113 4.60 5.57 8.61
N GLN A 114 4.06 4.71 7.74
CA GLN A 114 4.84 3.80 6.90
C GLN A 114 5.80 4.55 5.97
N ILE A 115 5.33 5.63 5.33
CA ILE A 115 6.16 6.50 4.49
C ILE A 115 7.27 7.14 5.31
N ALA A 116 6.94 7.72 6.47
CA ALA A 116 7.91 8.38 7.34
C ALA A 116 8.99 7.41 7.83
N VAL A 117 8.59 6.23 8.33
CA VAL A 117 9.54 5.19 8.80
C VAL A 117 10.41 4.69 7.65
N THR A 118 9.82 4.44 6.48
CA THR A 118 10.58 4.00 5.29
C THR A 118 11.58 5.07 4.86
N ALA A 119 11.19 6.34 4.83
CA ALA A 119 12.07 7.45 4.49
C ALA A 119 13.21 7.61 5.50
N ILE A 120 12.92 7.55 6.80
CA ILE A 120 13.93 7.62 7.86
C ILE A 120 14.96 6.49 7.69
N VAL A 121 14.51 5.27 7.46
CA VAL A 121 15.39 4.10 7.42
C VAL A 121 16.20 3.99 6.12
N MET A 122 15.66 4.49 5.00
CA MET A 122 16.30 4.32 3.68
C MET A 122 17.04 5.55 3.17
N LEU A 123 16.73 6.74 3.68
CA LEU A 123 17.32 7.99 3.19
C LEU A 123 18.20 8.70 4.22
N PHE A 124 18.05 8.43 5.51
CA PHE A 124 18.76 9.11 6.60
C PHE A 124 19.66 8.14 7.35
#